data_AF-A0A940MXK5-F1
#
_entry.id   AF-A0A940MXK5-F1
#
_cell.length_a   1.000
_cell.length_b   1.000
_cell.length_c   1.000
_cell.angle_alpha   90.00
_cell.angle_beta   90.00
_cell.angle_gamma   90.00
#
_symmetry.space_group_name_H-M   'P 1'
#
loop_
_entity.id
_entity.type
_entity.pdbx_description
1 polymer ?
#
loop_
_entity_poly.entity_id
_entity_poly.type
_entity_poly.pdbx_seq_one_letter_code
_entity_poly.pdbx_strand_id
1 'polypeptide(L)'
;MAQEIRDYPTNESDYLPHVIARCVEKANRYGIPHRFRLNGAEVVVRPGKTAEEVNEEVQRQWQAARALPSMPQGESASAMF
;
A
#
# COMPACT_ATOMS: atom_id res chain seq x y z
N MET A 1 -11.96 20.79 -0.91
CA MET A 1 -12.96 19.72 -1.03
C MET A 1 -12.24 18.40 -0.73
N ALA A 2 -12.51 17.78 0.42
CA ALA A 2 -11.89 16.51 0.76
C ALA A 2 -12.50 15.43 -0.15
N GLN A 3 -11.70 14.82 -1.02
CA GLN A 3 -12.14 13.69 -1.82
C GLN A 3 -12.49 12.55 -0.85
N GLU A 4 -13.74 12.09 -0.85
CA GLU A 4 -14.18 10.97 -0.01
C GLU A 4 -13.41 9.71 -0.46
N ILE A 5 -12.53 9.19 0.40
CA ILE A 5 -11.81 7.94 0.14
C ILE A 5 -12.59 6.81 0.81
N ARG A 6 -12.99 5.81 0.03
CA ARG A 6 -13.66 4.62 0.56
C ARG A 6 -12.68 3.50 0.86
N ASP A 7 -12.57 3.14 2.13
CA ASP A 7 -11.85 1.95 2.55
C ASP A 7 -12.52 0.68 1.99
N TYR A 8 -11.71 -0.15 1.35
CA TYR A 8 -12.08 -1.45 0.83
C TYR A 8 -11.50 -2.51 1.78
N PRO A 9 -12.34 -3.35 2.41
CA PRO A 9 -11.88 -4.34 3.39
C PRO A 9 -11.09 -5.45 2.69
N THR A 10 -9.91 -5.74 3.23
CA THR A 10 -8.97 -6.75 2.74
C THR A 10 -8.46 -7.59 3.89
N ASN A 11 -8.33 -8.91 3.68
CA ASN A 11 -7.67 -9.81 4.62
C ASN A 11 -6.23 -10.11 4.20
N GLU A 12 -5.43 -10.65 5.12
CA GLU A 12 -4.05 -11.04 4.83
C GLU A 12 -3.95 -12.20 3.84
N SER A 13 -5.00 -13.04 3.77
CA SER A 13 -5.11 -14.14 2.80
C SER A 13 -5.77 -13.76 1.48
N ASP A 14 -6.17 -12.50 1.28
CA ASP A 14 -6.78 -12.06 0.02
C ASP A 14 -5.76 -12.12 -1.13
N TYR A 15 -6.25 -12.51 -2.30
CA TYR A 15 -5.42 -12.57 -3.49
C TYR A 15 -5.25 -11.16 -4.08
N LEU A 16 -4.04 -10.60 -3.95
CA LEU A 16 -3.72 -9.22 -4.36
C LEU A 16 -4.27 -8.81 -5.74
N PRO A 17 -4.04 -9.54 -6.84
CA PRO A 17 -4.52 -9.08 -8.15
C PRO A 17 -6.05 -9.05 -8.22
N HIS A 18 -6.77 -9.87 -7.44
CA HIS A 18 -8.23 -9.78 -7.35
C HIS A 18 -8.66 -8.51 -6.61
N VAL A 19 -8.00 -8.18 -5.49
CA VAL A 19 -8.24 -6.94 -4.75
C VAL A 19 -8.02 -5.72 -5.63
N ILE A 20 -6.89 -5.68 -6.35
CA ILE A 20 -6.54 -4.58 -7.25
C ILE A 20 -7.59 -4.43 -8.35
N ALA A 21 -7.92 -5.51 -9.06
CA ALA A 21 -8.91 -5.49 -10.12
C ALA A 21 -10.26 -4.96 -9.62
N ARG A 22 -10.70 -5.40 -8.43
CA ARG A 22 -11.98 -4.96 -7.84
C ARG A 22 -11.94 -3.49 -7.40
N CYS A 23 -10.85 -3.02 -6.81
CA CYS A 23 -10.70 -1.61 -6.42
C CYS A 23 -10.67 -0.70 -7.65
N VAL A 24 -9.96 -1.09 -8.71
CA VAL A 24 -9.92 -0.35 -9.98
C VAL A 24 -11.30 -0.31 -10.62
N GLU A 25 -12.00 -1.44 -10.71
CA GLU A 25 -13.36 -1.48 -11.25
C GLU A 25 -14.29 -0.54 -10.46
N LYS A 26 -14.28 -0.64 -9.12
CA LYS A 26 -15.13 0.21 -8.27
C LYS A 26 -14.77 1.68 -8.37
N ALA A 27 -13.49 2.03 -8.37
CA ALA A 27 -13.06 3.43 -8.48
C ALA A 27 -13.51 4.05 -9.81
N ASN A 28 -13.37 3.33 -10.91
CA ASN A 28 -13.83 3.77 -12.23
C ASN A 28 -15.37 3.79 -12.34
N ARG A 29 -16.05 2.81 -11.73
CA ARG A 29 -17.52 2.69 -11.79
C ARG A 29 -18.24 3.76 -10.96
N TYR A 30 -17.74 4.05 -9.76
CA TYR A 30 -18.37 5.01 -8.84
C TYR A 30 -17.76 6.40 -8.93
N GLY A 31 -16.59 6.56 -9.58
CA GLY A 31 -15.87 7.82 -9.66
C GLY A 31 -15.27 8.27 -8.32
N ILE A 32 -15.07 7.33 -7.39
CA ILE A 32 -14.64 7.60 -6.01
C ILE A 32 -13.33 6.85 -5.74
N PRO A 33 -12.32 7.49 -5.13
CA PRO A 33 -11.09 6.81 -4.76
C PRO A 33 -11.32 5.72 -3.71
N HIS A 34 -10.70 4.56 -3.91
CA HIS A 34 -10.78 3.41 -3.02
C HIS A 34 -9.42 3.09 -2.39
N ARG A 35 -9.38 2.90 -1.07
CA ARG A 35 -8.15 2.52 -0.36
C ARG A 35 -8.21 1.06 0.08
N PHE A 36 -7.17 0.29 -0.15
CA PHE A 36 -7.04 -1.06 0.40
C PHE A 36 -5.70 -1.21 1.14
N ARG A 37 -5.66 -2.16 2.07
CA ARG A 37 -4.48 -2.42 2.91
C ARG A 37 -4.13 -3.90 2.89
N LEU A 38 -2.95 -4.27 2.38
CA LEU A 38 -2.57 -5.67 2.26
C LEU A 38 -1.07 -5.87 2.53
N ASN A 39 -0.76 -6.81 3.44
CA ASN A 39 0.62 -7.11 3.88
C ASN A 39 1.41 -5.85 4.29
N GLY A 40 0.77 -4.91 5.00
CA GLY A 40 1.41 -3.67 5.44
C GLY A 40 1.57 -2.58 4.38
N ALA A 41 1.16 -2.82 3.13
CA ALA A 41 1.03 -1.74 2.13
C ALA A 41 -0.35 -1.09 2.23
N GLU A 42 -0.40 0.24 2.14
CA GLU A 42 -1.63 1.04 2.07
C GLU A 42 -1.65 1.77 0.72
N VAL A 43 -2.60 1.39 -0.15
CA VAL A 43 -2.67 1.91 -1.52
C VAL A 43 -4.03 2.54 -1.80
N VAL A 44 -4.02 3.73 -2.40
CA VAL A 44 -5.21 4.50 -2.76
C VAL A 44 -5.40 4.50 -4.28
N VAL A 45 -6.38 3.72 -4.74
CA VAL A 45 -6.76 3.62 -6.15
C VAL A 45 -7.70 4.76 -6.51
N ARG A 46 -7.25 5.65 -7.39
CA ARG A 46 -8.06 6.74 -7.94
C ARG A 46 -8.74 6.33 -9.25
N PRO A 47 -9.90 6.91 -9.61
CA PRO A 47 -10.48 6.72 -10.94
C PRO A 47 -9.47 7.09 -12.03
N GLY A 48 -9.38 6.27 -13.09
CA GLY A 48 -8.41 6.41 -14.17
C GLY A 48 -7.09 5.66 -13.98
N LYS A 49 -6.78 5.13 -12.79
CA LYS A 49 -5.63 4.24 -12.56
C LYS A 49 -5.90 2.86 -13.16
N THR A 50 -4.85 2.24 -13.73
CA THR A 50 -4.90 0.85 -14.19
C THR A 50 -4.49 -0.13 -13.09
N ALA A 51 -4.87 -1.41 -13.22
CA ALA A 51 -4.46 -2.46 -12.30
C ALA A 51 -2.94 -2.64 -12.25
N GLU A 52 -2.26 -2.42 -13.38
CA GLU A 52 -0.81 -2.53 -13.49
C GLU A 52 -0.11 -1.44 -12.66
N GLU A 53 -0.52 -0.18 -12.81
CA GLU A 53 0.02 0.93 -12.02
C GLU A 53 -0.18 0.74 -10.50
N VAL A 54 -1.35 0.22 -10.11
CA VAL A 54 -1.65 -0.06 -8.70
C VAL A 54 -0.79 -1.22 -8.19
N ASN A 55 -0.57 -2.25 -9.00
CA ASN A 55 0.29 -3.38 -8.65
C ASN A 55 1.75 -2.94 -8.46
N GLU A 56 2.27 -2.09 -9.35
CA GLU A 56 3.62 -1.54 -9.20
C GLU A 56 3.78 -0.73 -7.90
N GLU A 57 2.76 0.05 -7.50
CA GLU A 57 2.78 0.80 -6.25
C GLU A 57 2.78 -0.10 -5.02
N VAL A 58 1.95 -1.15 -5.02
CA VAL A 58 1.95 -2.17 -3.95
C VAL A 58 3.34 -2.81 -3.84
N GLN A 59 3.91 -3.24 -4.97
CA GLN A 59 5.23 -3.87 -4.97
C GLN A 59 6.32 -2.93 -4.49
N ARG A 60 6.28 -1.64 -4.86
CA ARG A 60 7.22 -0.64 -4.34
C ARG A 60 7.09 -0.47 -2.84
N GLN A 61 5.87 -0.42 -2.29
CA GLN A 61 5.67 -0.31 -0.85
C GLN A 61 6.15 -1.54 -0.10
N TRP A 62 5.90 -2.75 -0.61
CA TRP A 62 6.43 -3.97 0.00
C TRP A 62 7.95 -4.03 -0.04
N GLN A 63 8.55 -3.61 -1.15
CA GLN A 63 10.00 -3.50 -1.25
C GLN A 63 10.54 -2.48 -0.26
N ALA A 64 9.94 -1.30 -0.15
CA ALA A 64 10.33 -0.27 0.82
C ALA A 64 10.17 -0.75 2.27
N ALA A 65 9.07 -1.46 2.58
CA ALA A 65 8.82 -2.03 3.89
C ALA A 65 9.82 -3.14 4.26
N ARG A 66 10.26 -3.96 3.28
CA ARG A 66 11.32 -4.97 3.48
C ARG A 66 12.73 -4.36 3.50
N ALA A 67 12.94 -3.24 2.82
CA ALA A 67 14.23 -2.57 2.68
C ALA A 67 14.53 -1.59 3.82
N LEU A 68 13.64 -1.44 4.81
CA LEU A 68 14.01 -0.87 6.11
C LEU A 68 14.79 -1.95 6.87
N PRO A 69 16.14 -1.93 6.89
CA PRO A 69 16.84 -2.68 7.91
C PRO A 69 16.36 -2.13 9.25
N SER A 70 15.99 -3.04 10.15
CA SER A 70 16.07 -2.76 11.57
C SER A 70 17.46 -2.16 11.82
N MET A 71 17.54 -0.84 11.98
CA MET A 71 18.73 -0.24 12.57
C MET A 71 18.83 -0.86 13.97
N PRO A 72 19.88 -1.63 14.30
CA PRO A 72 20.08 -2.02 15.67
C PRO A 72 20.32 -0.74 16.47
N GLN A 73 19.38 -0.43 17.35
CA GLN A 73 19.57 0.55 18.39
C GLN A 73 20.51 -0.08 19.43
N GLY A 74 21.80 0.25 19.34
CA GLY A 74 22.89 -0.29 20.16
C GLY A 74 24.09 -0.51 19.23
N GLU A 75 25.18 0.23 19.34
CA GLU A 75 26.03 0.29 20.51
C GLU A 75 26.52 1.70 20.83
N SER A 76 26.31 2.08 22.09
CA SER A 76 27.06 3.11 22.79
C SER A 76 28.43 2.51 23.16
N ALA A 77 29.50 3.08 22.63
CA ALA A 77 30.84 3.03 23.21
C ALA A 77 31.44 4.41 22.93
N SER A 78 31.50 5.36 23.86
CA SER A 78 32.20 5.30 25.15
C SER A 78 33.61 4.71 25.01
N ALA A 79 34.50 5.52 24.44
CA ALA A 79 35.93 5.58 24.73
C ALA A 79 36.32 7.01 24.30
N MET A 80 36.52 8.01 25.17
CA MET A 80 37.48 8.05 26.28
C MET A 80 38.79 7.36 25.92
N PHE A 81 39.58 8.01 25.08
CA PHE A 81 41.03 8.12 25.21
C PHE A 81 41.46 9.50 24.72
#